data_AF-A0A3C0W092-F1
#
_entry.id   AF-A0A3C0W092-F1
#
_cell.length_a   1.000
_cell.length_b   1.000
_cell.length_c   1.000
_cell.angle_alpha   90.00
_cell.angle_beta   90.00
_cell.angle_gamma   90.00
#
_symmetry.space_group_name_H-M   'P 1'
#
loop_
_entity.id
_entity.type
_entity.pdbx_description
1 polymer ?
#
loop_
_entity_poly.entity_id
_entity_poly.type
_entity_poly.pdbx_seq_one_letter_code
_entity_poly.pdbx_strand_id
1 'polypeptide(L)'
;GGVRGNPNSGGRIKPGRDHIYLDPWNAEYFGGAEGVNDGDVWYRLAKEFRDPEFLWASEQAIFGGRPPLGQAVPPEYEAAYRERYQWFIERGIKPSVPGGQSKIGYYSPLKHRAPERLYLGPGRESGKPFVSFYIYDRNNNYMHCCDDAAGRLYEYCVDGAKFLHSSGKYNNRFWGQAAYDLLNVLPPDMAFPFKLEDGKMGGERDDVWKLASLSLPFCLNCREAPDSKNWFYDKSIKLFRRADDPEFGYAHGNVDGYWYLNNEYHLRSVYLGEFDRPTRLRNLRLAGPKGSITLAALDEIPERLKLSEHRGEEQVELTGADRAVAMRIVKDGRNGGRSLQLNVQPGTSLSVVLDGLDLKFDANDEYTRVSYDYRGSGAGMFLNEYTRPRYHRPHYNRGGILVRESLRTENSGDDSFGQFTYRNYFGAHSVWTRQTVLTEEGYLVVRDEYLPGPDVDGFQAAPNWMLNDEGDSEDAERHWYDAPAMSHAWWQTKRKRVLLYMHPDRRLEFGQVAHRASQDLGYAGLRSTFGRAILREGKKQVWLAVLRPFNEGVHPRTVAALINTKLNKNGLARATIGSMTVSINPDGDWTVDRR
;
A
#
# COMPACT_ATOMS: atom_id res chain seq x y z
N GLY A 1 -4.65 17.84 16.75
CA GLY A 1 -3.79 19.03 16.77
C GLY A 1 -2.60 18.87 15.85
N GLY A 2 -2.43 19.79 14.92
CA GLY A 2 -1.14 20.14 14.31
C GLY A 2 -0.85 19.45 12.98
N VAL A 3 -0.67 18.13 12.99
CA VAL A 3 -0.15 17.40 11.81
C VAL A 3 -0.98 16.19 11.41
N ARG A 4 -1.88 15.73 12.29
CA ARG A 4 -2.69 14.51 12.11
C ARG A 4 -3.82 14.70 11.09
N GLY A 5 -3.88 13.82 10.10
CA GLY A 5 -5.06 13.53 9.26
C GLY A 5 -5.90 14.71 8.78
N ASN A 6 -5.49 15.35 7.68
CA ASN A 6 -6.37 16.17 6.84
C ASN A 6 -7.24 15.21 5.95
N PRO A 7 -8.51 15.54 5.61
CA PRO A 7 -9.30 14.82 4.59
C PRO A 7 -8.53 14.49 3.28
N ASN A 8 -7.60 15.34 2.86
CA ASN A 8 -6.67 15.10 1.75
C ASN A 8 -5.21 14.88 2.19
N SER A 9 -5.00 14.29 3.37
CA SER A 9 -3.87 13.44 3.80
C SER A 9 -2.44 13.89 3.49
N GLY A 10 -2.08 14.12 2.23
CA GLY A 10 -0.80 14.67 1.76
C GLY A 10 -0.77 16.20 1.66
N GLY A 11 -1.81 16.90 2.13
CA GLY A 11 -1.81 18.37 2.19
C GLY A 11 -0.64 18.90 3.02
N ARG A 12 0.22 19.70 2.38
CA ARG A 12 1.40 20.30 3.03
C ARG A 12 0.98 21.44 3.96
N ILE A 13 1.69 21.62 5.07
CA ILE A 13 1.52 22.82 5.90
C ILE A 13 1.96 24.03 5.08
N LYS A 14 1.09 25.04 4.93
CA LYS A 14 1.43 26.27 4.22
C LYS A 14 2.40 27.11 5.07
N PRO A 15 3.47 27.66 4.47
CA PRO A 15 4.31 28.65 5.17
C PRO A 15 3.53 29.95 5.38
N GLY A 16 3.93 30.75 6.37
CA GLY A 16 3.34 32.08 6.61
C GLY A 16 2.02 32.04 7.39
N ARG A 17 2.10 31.65 8.66
CA ARG A 17 0.94 31.54 9.55
C ARG A 17 0.21 32.86 9.77
N ASP A 18 0.94 33.98 9.73
CA ASP A 18 0.37 35.30 9.96
C ASP A 18 -0.76 35.64 8.97
N HIS A 19 -0.67 35.12 7.73
CA HIS A 19 -1.73 35.26 6.74
C HIS A 19 -3.04 34.57 7.15
N ILE A 20 -2.95 33.44 7.87
CA ILE A 20 -4.12 32.72 8.39
C ILE A 20 -4.86 33.57 9.44
N TYR A 21 -4.12 34.34 10.24
CA TYR A 21 -4.72 35.20 11.25
C TYR A 21 -5.29 36.49 10.67
N LEU A 22 -4.70 37.00 9.60
CA LEU A 22 -5.17 38.21 8.92
C LEU A 22 -6.42 37.96 8.07
N ASP A 23 -6.58 36.75 7.52
CA ASP A 23 -7.75 36.36 6.73
C ASP A 23 -8.16 34.91 7.05
N PRO A 24 -8.83 34.68 8.19
CA PRO A 24 -9.19 33.32 8.61
C PRO A 24 -10.29 32.70 7.74
N TRP A 25 -10.86 33.43 6.78
CA TRP A 25 -11.87 32.91 5.85
C TRP A 25 -11.25 32.33 4.58
N ASN A 26 -10.20 32.96 4.05
CA ASN A 26 -9.61 32.55 2.76
C ASN A 26 -8.21 31.92 2.89
N ALA A 27 -7.56 32.02 4.04
CA ALA A 27 -6.29 31.35 4.30
C ALA A 27 -6.48 30.04 5.08
N GLU A 28 -5.55 29.11 4.90
CA GLU A 28 -5.63 27.77 5.48
C GLU A 28 -4.28 27.29 5.98
N TYR A 29 -4.31 26.42 7.01
CA TYR A 29 -3.11 25.79 7.54
C TYR A 29 -2.55 24.72 6.60
N PHE A 30 -3.41 23.99 5.90
CA PHE A 30 -3.01 22.95 4.94
C PHE A 30 -3.26 23.40 3.49
N GLY A 31 -2.38 23.01 2.57
CA GLY A 31 -2.60 23.12 1.13
C GLY A 31 -3.38 21.94 0.60
N GLY A 32 -4.64 22.17 0.19
CA GLY A 32 -5.41 21.21 -0.60
C GLY A 32 -4.85 21.05 -2.02
N ALA A 33 -5.17 19.92 -2.68
CA ALA A 33 -4.68 19.60 -4.03
C ALA A 33 -5.17 20.56 -5.13
N GLU A 34 -6.22 21.36 -4.86
CA GLU A 34 -6.85 22.26 -5.83
C GLU A 34 -7.23 23.63 -5.23
N GLY A 35 -6.72 23.99 -4.05
CA GLY A 35 -7.13 25.23 -3.36
C GLY A 35 -8.58 25.23 -2.83
N VAL A 36 -9.19 24.05 -2.69
CA VAL A 36 -10.51 23.87 -2.06
C VAL A 36 -10.37 24.03 -0.54
N ASN A 37 -11.20 24.90 0.05
CA ASN A 37 -11.14 25.19 1.48
C ASN A 37 -11.81 24.08 2.32
N ASP A 38 -11.05 23.06 2.74
CA ASP A 38 -11.57 21.93 3.54
C ASP A 38 -12.18 22.42 4.86
N GLY A 39 -11.64 23.51 5.42
CA GLY A 39 -12.14 24.11 6.66
C GLY A 39 -13.54 24.70 6.54
N ASP A 40 -13.94 25.15 5.35
CA ASP A 40 -15.29 25.67 5.08
C ASP A 40 -16.32 24.55 5.00
N VAL A 41 -15.96 23.39 4.45
CA VAL A 41 -16.83 22.21 4.43
C VAL A 41 -17.17 21.80 5.87
N TRP A 42 -16.14 21.65 6.71
CA TRP A 42 -16.35 21.32 8.12
C TRP A 42 -17.12 22.40 8.89
N TYR A 43 -16.87 23.69 8.60
CA TYR A 43 -17.63 24.79 9.18
C TYR A 43 -19.12 24.68 8.85
N ARG A 44 -19.47 24.41 7.59
CA ARG A 44 -20.87 24.27 7.15
C ARG A 44 -21.55 23.08 7.79
N LEU A 45 -20.87 21.94 7.87
CA LEU A 45 -21.38 20.75 8.57
C LEU A 45 -21.58 21.03 10.07
N ALA A 46 -20.62 21.68 10.71
CA ALA A 46 -20.73 22.07 12.12
C ALA A 46 -21.92 23.00 12.36
N LYS A 47 -22.17 23.95 11.45
CA LYS A 47 -23.29 24.88 11.54
C LYS A 47 -24.63 24.19 11.32
N GLU A 48 -24.73 23.33 10.31
CA GLU A 48 -25.95 22.58 9.96
C GLU A 48 -26.37 21.64 11.08
N PHE A 49 -25.42 20.82 11.56
CA PHE A 49 -25.70 19.81 12.58
C PHE A 49 -25.54 20.31 14.02
N ARG A 50 -25.05 21.54 14.19
CA ARG A 50 -24.68 22.13 15.50
C ARG A 50 -23.71 21.22 16.28
N ASP A 51 -22.83 20.55 15.55
CA ASP A 51 -21.98 19.50 16.10
C ASP A 51 -20.58 20.06 16.49
N PRO A 52 -20.18 19.91 17.76
CA PRO A 52 -18.90 20.40 18.24
C PRO A 52 -17.67 19.64 17.69
N GLU A 53 -17.83 18.40 17.22
CA GLU A 53 -16.75 17.61 16.61
C GLU A 53 -16.43 18.10 15.18
N PHE A 54 -17.47 18.46 14.40
CA PHE A 54 -17.25 19.11 13.10
C PHE A 54 -16.64 20.49 13.26
N LEU A 55 -17.01 21.23 14.31
CA LEU A 55 -16.39 22.52 14.62
C LEU A 55 -14.89 22.34 14.95
N TRP A 56 -14.55 21.31 15.73
CA TRP A 56 -13.16 20.94 15.98
C TRP A 56 -12.41 20.59 14.70
N ALA A 57 -13.00 19.80 13.79
CA ALA A 57 -12.38 19.46 12.51
C ALA A 57 -12.11 20.71 11.65
N SER A 58 -13.03 21.68 11.65
CA SER A 58 -12.83 22.97 10.98
C SER A 58 -11.64 23.73 11.59
N GLU A 59 -11.54 23.83 12.91
CA GLU A 59 -10.44 24.51 13.60
C GLU A 59 -9.09 23.82 13.31
N GLN A 60 -9.06 22.48 13.23
CA GLN A 60 -7.87 21.74 12.82
C GLN A 60 -7.43 22.09 11.39
N ALA A 61 -8.36 22.13 10.44
CA ALA A 61 -8.07 22.39 9.03
C ALA A 61 -7.57 23.82 8.79
N ILE A 62 -8.16 24.81 9.47
CA ILE A 62 -7.86 26.23 9.25
C ILE A 62 -6.65 26.70 10.05
N PHE A 63 -6.55 26.33 11.32
CA PHE A 63 -5.53 26.87 12.22
C PHE A 63 -4.46 25.85 12.66
N GLY A 64 -4.57 24.60 12.22
CA GLY A 64 -3.74 23.50 12.72
C GLY A 64 -4.13 23.07 14.14
N GLY A 65 -5.26 23.56 14.67
CA GLY A 65 -5.76 23.22 16.00
C GLY A 65 -4.96 23.76 17.18
N ARG A 66 -5.50 23.55 18.38
CA ARG A 66 -4.91 24.01 19.65
C ARG A 66 -3.71 23.17 20.09
N PRO A 67 -2.77 23.74 20.89
CA PRO A 67 -1.65 23.00 21.44
C PRO A 67 -2.10 22.02 22.54
N PRO A 68 -1.21 21.14 23.06
CA PRO A 68 -1.48 20.34 24.24
C PRO A 68 -1.89 21.20 25.45
N LEU A 69 -2.63 20.60 26.38
CA LEU A 69 -3.07 21.27 27.60
C LEU A 69 -1.87 21.89 28.34
N GLY A 70 -2.04 23.12 28.81
CA GLY A 70 -1.00 23.88 29.54
C GLY A 70 -0.07 24.71 28.65
N GLN A 71 -0.17 24.62 27.33
CA GLN A 71 0.54 25.53 26.42
C GLN A 71 -0.37 26.71 26.02
N ALA A 72 0.23 27.90 25.93
CA ALA A 72 -0.49 29.12 25.58
C ALA A 72 -0.87 29.14 24.10
N VAL A 73 -2.08 29.63 23.82
CA VAL A 73 -2.53 29.95 22.46
C VAL A 73 -2.17 31.42 22.18
N PRO A 74 -1.55 31.75 21.03
CA PRO A 74 -1.22 33.13 20.69
C PRO A 74 -2.47 34.04 20.66
N PRO A 75 -2.37 35.31 21.09
CA PRO A 75 -3.49 36.25 21.03
C PRO A 75 -4.08 36.42 19.62
N GLU A 76 -3.23 36.38 18.59
CA GLU A 76 -3.62 36.51 17.18
C GLU A 76 -4.45 35.32 16.71
N TYR A 77 -4.14 34.11 17.21
CA TYR A 77 -4.96 32.92 16.98
C TYR A 77 -6.35 33.11 17.58
N GLU A 78 -6.43 33.56 18.84
CA GLU A 78 -7.71 33.73 19.53
C GLU A 78 -8.55 34.82 18.88
N ALA A 79 -7.93 35.89 18.37
CA ALA A 79 -8.61 36.94 17.60
C ALA A 79 -9.21 36.37 16.29
N ALA A 80 -8.40 35.68 15.49
CA ALA A 80 -8.83 35.08 14.23
C ALA A 80 -9.89 33.97 14.44
N TYR A 81 -9.75 33.17 15.50
CA TYR A 81 -10.74 32.18 15.91
C TYR A 81 -12.08 32.84 16.24
N ARG A 82 -12.08 33.94 17.00
CA ARG A 82 -13.30 34.68 17.34
C ARG A 82 -13.97 35.25 16.10
N GLU A 83 -13.20 35.83 15.19
CA GLU A 83 -13.71 36.37 13.93
C GLU A 83 -14.40 35.29 13.09
N ARG A 84 -13.74 34.16 12.84
CA ARG A 84 -14.29 33.09 12.01
C ARG A 84 -15.47 32.38 12.67
N TYR A 85 -15.38 32.09 13.97
CA TYR A 85 -16.34 31.21 14.65
C TYR A 85 -17.35 31.96 15.54
N GLN A 86 -17.50 33.29 15.37
CA GLN A 86 -18.41 34.12 16.17
C GLN A 86 -19.83 33.54 16.28
N TRP A 87 -20.38 33.03 15.17
CA TRP A 87 -21.73 32.44 15.14
C TRP A 87 -21.90 31.29 16.16
N PHE A 88 -20.86 30.45 16.32
CA PHE A 88 -20.83 29.34 17.27
C PHE A 88 -20.64 29.83 18.71
N ILE A 89 -19.74 30.80 18.90
CA ILE A 89 -19.44 31.41 20.21
C ILE A 89 -20.70 32.02 20.83
N GLU A 90 -21.45 32.81 20.05
CA GLU A 90 -22.71 33.42 20.47
C GLU A 90 -23.78 32.40 20.87
N ARG A 91 -23.64 31.15 20.41
CA ARG A 91 -24.56 30.04 20.66
C ARG A 91 -24.03 29.03 21.67
N GLY A 92 -22.88 29.31 22.29
CA GLY A 92 -22.26 28.43 23.28
C GLY A 92 -21.73 27.11 22.71
N ILE A 93 -21.59 26.98 21.39
CA ILE A 93 -21.05 25.78 20.74
C ILE A 93 -19.53 25.89 20.75
N LYS A 94 -18.87 24.99 21.45
CA LYS A 94 -17.40 24.95 21.57
C LYS A 94 -16.84 23.71 20.86
N PRO A 95 -15.67 23.80 20.21
CA PRO A 95 -15.02 22.65 19.61
C PRO A 95 -14.84 21.54 20.64
N SER A 96 -15.20 20.31 20.27
CA SER A 96 -14.98 19.12 21.09
C SER A 96 -14.09 18.15 20.35
N VAL A 97 -13.05 17.64 21.01
CA VAL A 97 -12.20 16.60 20.42
C VAL A 97 -13.06 15.36 20.24
N PRO A 98 -13.13 14.78 19.02
CA PRO A 98 -13.92 13.58 18.81
C PRO A 98 -13.39 12.44 19.68
N GLY A 99 -14.31 11.71 20.29
CA GLY A 99 -13.96 10.48 21.00
C GLY A 99 -13.28 9.49 20.06
N GLY A 100 -12.34 8.72 20.58
CA GLY A 100 -11.75 7.65 19.80
C GLY A 100 -10.59 6.96 20.48
N GLN A 101 -10.57 5.64 20.37
CA GLN A 101 -9.43 4.79 20.66
C GLN A 101 -9.03 4.08 19.36
N SER A 102 -8.15 3.09 19.47
CA SER A 102 -7.81 2.23 18.34
C SER A 102 -9.07 1.58 17.77
N LYS A 103 -9.19 1.57 16.44
CA LYS A 103 -10.37 1.02 15.77
C LYS A 103 -10.10 0.62 14.34
N ILE A 104 -10.97 -0.25 13.83
CA ILE A 104 -11.11 -0.52 12.40
C ILE A 104 -12.06 0.52 11.79
N GLY A 105 -11.59 1.22 10.76
CA GLY A 105 -12.39 2.08 9.89
C GLY A 105 -13.04 1.27 8.77
N TYR A 106 -14.28 1.63 8.41
CA TYR A 106 -15.07 0.96 7.38
C TYR A 106 -15.61 1.98 6.37
N TYR A 107 -15.70 1.60 5.09
CA TYR A 107 -16.30 2.44 4.04
C TYR A 107 -17.76 2.81 4.34
N SER A 108 -18.54 1.82 4.78
CA SER A 108 -19.89 2.02 5.27
C SER A 108 -20.04 1.28 6.60
N PRO A 109 -20.15 2.00 7.73
CA PRO A 109 -20.33 1.34 9.02
C PRO A 109 -21.70 0.66 9.15
N LEU A 110 -22.67 0.99 8.29
CA LEU A 110 -24.09 0.60 8.46
C LEU A 110 -24.53 -0.60 7.62
N LYS A 111 -24.20 -0.66 6.32
CA LYS A 111 -24.75 -1.70 5.41
C LYS A 111 -23.70 -2.70 4.94
N HIS A 112 -22.56 -2.21 4.47
CA HIS A 112 -21.47 -3.03 3.94
C HIS A 112 -20.19 -2.68 4.67
N ARG A 113 -19.93 -3.38 5.77
CA ARG A 113 -18.77 -3.19 6.63
C ARG A 113 -17.50 -3.73 5.94
N ALA A 114 -17.06 -3.06 4.88
CA ALA A 114 -15.78 -3.29 4.23
C ALA A 114 -14.68 -2.54 5.00
N PRO A 115 -13.72 -3.23 5.62
CA PRO A 115 -12.61 -2.60 6.33
C PRO A 115 -11.73 -1.81 5.36
N GLU A 116 -11.37 -0.58 5.75
CA GLU A 116 -10.53 0.30 4.94
C GLU A 116 -9.23 0.66 5.65
N ARG A 117 -9.32 0.97 6.96
CA ARG A 117 -8.20 1.49 7.74
C ARG A 117 -8.10 0.84 9.11
N LEU A 118 -6.88 0.69 9.58
CA LEU A 118 -6.55 0.37 10.96
C LEU A 118 -6.03 1.64 11.63
N TYR A 119 -6.67 2.11 12.69
CA TYR A 119 -6.23 3.28 13.46
C TYR A 119 -5.72 2.83 14.82
N LEU A 120 -4.53 3.28 15.21
CA LEU A 120 -3.99 3.07 16.56
C LEU A 120 -3.70 4.41 17.22
N GLY A 121 -4.11 4.52 18.48
CA GLY A 121 -3.83 5.68 19.31
C GLY A 121 -4.74 5.71 20.54
N PRO A 122 -4.32 6.43 21.59
CA PRO A 122 -5.11 6.60 22.80
C PRO A 122 -6.29 7.57 22.61
N GLY A 123 -6.20 8.45 21.61
CA GLY A 123 -7.10 9.57 21.44
C GLY A 123 -6.66 10.54 20.33
N ARG A 124 -7.49 11.56 20.10
CA ARG A 124 -7.30 12.58 19.05
C ARG A 124 -6.76 13.92 19.58
N GLU A 125 -6.51 14.00 20.88
CA GLU A 125 -5.97 15.17 21.56
C GLU A 125 -4.59 15.55 20.99
N SER A 126 -4.27 16.84 21.03
CA SER A 126 -2.99 17.36 20.56
C SER A 126 -1.82 16.72 21.30
N GLY A 127 -0.77 16.36 20.56
CA GLY A 127 0.44 15.74 21.11
C GLY A 127 0.39 14.22 21.31
N LYS A 128 -0.81 13.62 21.44
CA LYS A 128 -0.92 12.16 21.56
C LYS A 128 -0.28 11.42 20.34
N PRO A 129 0.18 10.18 20.50
CA PRO A 129 0.67 9.39 19.38
C PRO A 129 -0.48 8.91 18.48
N PHE A 130 -0.19 8.67 17.21
CA PHE A 130 -1.15 8.10 16.25
C PHE A 130 -0.42 7.36 15.15
N VAL A 131 -0.95 6.19 14.79
CA VAL A 131 -0.58 5.49 13.56
C VAL A 131 -1.83 5.05 12.82
N SER A 132 -1.74 4.98 11.51
CA SER A 132 -2.81 4.41 10.69
C SER A 132 -2.25 3.61 9.54
N PHE A 133 -2.96 2.54 9.17
CA PHE A 133 -2.65 1.69 8.02
C PHE A 133 -3.84 1.61 7.07
N TYR A 134 -3.56 1.49 5.77
CA TYR A 134 -4.54 1.00 4.81
C TYR A 134 -4.63 -0.52 4.91
N ILE A 135 -5.85 -1.03 5.06
CA ILE A 135 -6.13 -2.46 5.19
C ILE A 135 -7.13 -2.98 4.15
N TYR A 136 -7.62 -2.13 3.26
CA TYR A 136 -8.46 -2.59 2.15
C TYR A 136 -7.68 -3.59 1.27
N ASP A 137 -8.38 -4.57 0.71
CA ASP A 137 -7.84 -5.61 -0.17
C ASP A 137 -8.40 -5.53 -1.61
N ARG A 138 -9.32 -4.60 -1.86
CA ARG A 138 -9.77 -4.21 -3.19
C ARG A 138 -9.33 -2.79 -3.53
N ASN A 139 -9.04 -2.54 -4.80
CA ASN A 139 -8.56 -1.25 -5.29
C ASN A 139 -9.44 -0.06 -4.85
N ASN A 140 -8.93 0.92 -4.12
CA ASN A 140 -9.77 2.03 -3.66
C ASN A 140 -10.02 3.11 -4.75
N ASN A 141 -9.36 3.01 -5.91
CA ASN A 141 -9.33 4.08 -6.89
C ASN A 141 -10.10 3.73 -8.18
N TYR A 142 -11.32 4.25 -8.25
CA TYR A 142 -12.24 4.14 -9.40
C TYR A 142 -11.62 4.56 -10.74
N MET A 143 -10.70 5.54 -10.76
CA MET A 143 -10.20 6.12 -12.02
C MET A 143 -8.87 5.52 -12.50
N HIS A 144 -8.02 5.06 -11.59
CA HIS A 144 -6.63 4.75 -11.93
C HIS A 144 -6.24 3.29 -11.74
N CYS A 145 -7.06 2.49 -11.06
CA CYS A 145 -6.84 1.05 -10.89
C CYS A 145 -5.39 0.69 -10.49
N CYS A 146 -4.69 1.58 -9.78
CA CYS A 146 -3.23 1.54 -9.61
C CYS A 146 -2.78 1.61 -8.16
N ASP A 147 -3.72 1.59 -7.22
CA ASP A 147 -3.47 1.81 -5.80
C ASP A 147 -3.68 0.53 -5.01
N ASP A 148 -2.79 -0.44 -5.29
CA ASP A 148 -2.51 -1.46 -4.28
C ASP A 148 -1.85 -0.72 -3.11
N ALA A 149 -2.53 -0.60 -1.98
CA ALA A 149 -1.98 -0.04 -0.73
C ALA A 149 -2.19 -1.00 0.45
N ALA A 150 -2.43 -2.28 0.16
CA ALA A 150 -2.67 -3.30 1.18
C ALA A 150 -1.56 -3.28 2.24
N GLY A 151 -1.95 -3.09 3.50
CA GLY A 151 -1.07 -3.07 4.68
C GLY A 151 -0.10 -1.89 4.78
N ARG A 152 -0.23 -0.86 3.94
CA ARG A 152 0.66 0.30 3.95
C ARG A 152 0.42 1.18 5.18
N LEU A 153 1.49 1.67 5.80
CA LEU A 153 1.39 2.74 6.78
C LEU A 153 1.02 4.06 6.10
N TYR A 154 -0.13 4.61 6.48
CA TYR A 154 -0.67 5.86 5.97
C TYR A 154 -0.07 7.07 6.69
N GLU A 155 0.02 6.99 8.02
CA GLU A 155 0.51 8.10 8.83
C GLU A 155 1.10 7.60 10.15
N TYR A 156 2.19 8.22 10.58
CA TYR A 156 2.76 8.06 11.92
C TYR A 156 3.15 9.42 12.50
N CYS A 157 2.48 9.80 13.59
CA CYS A 157 2.63 11.11 14.22
C CYS A 157 2.76 10.98 15.75
N VAL A 158 3.70 11.71 16.35
CA VAL A 158 3.91 11.77 17.81
C VAL A 158 4.30 13.17 18.21
N ASP A 159 3.72 13.68 19.30
CA ASP A 159 4.08 14.98 19.89
C ASP A 159 4.09 16.12 18.86
N GLY A 160 3.08 16.14 17.98
CA GLY A 160 2.96 17.17 16.95
C GLY A 160 3.94 17.04 15.79
N ALA A 161 4.77 16.00 15.72
CA ALA A 161 5.63 15.71 14.58
C ALA A 161 5.08 14.56 13.73
N LYS A 162 5.17 14.68 12.41
CA LYS A 162 4.82 13.63 11.44
C LYS A 162 6.09 13.00 10.89
N PHE A 163 6.28 11.70 11.08
CA PHE A 163 7.51 11.00 10.69
C PHE A 163 7.37 10.21 9.40
N LEU A 164 6.21 9.60 9.18
CA LEU A 164 5.90 8.83 7.98
C LEU A 164 4.55 9.26 7.42
N HIS A 165 4.44 9.23 6.10
CA HIS A 165 3.23 9.61 5.39
C HIS A 165 3.10 8.96 4.01
N SER A 166 1.88 8.53 3.69
CA SER A 166 1.44 8.25 2.33
C SER A 166 0.00 8.68 2.14
N SER A 167 -0.32 9.24 0.97
CA SER A 167 -1.71 9.54 0.57
C SER A 167 -2.46 8.29 0.09
N GLY A 168 -1.73 7.20 -0.17
CA GLY A 168 -2.28 5.96 -0.72
C GLY A 168 -2.67 6.06 -2.19
N LYS A 169 -2.48 7.20 -2.86
CA LYS A 169 -2.86 7.44 -4.27
C LYS A 169 -1.67 7.37 -5.23
N TYR A 170 -1.94 6.98 -6.47
CA TYR A 170 -1.03 6.95 -7.61
C TYR A 170 0.25 6.10 -7.44
N ASN A 171 0.19 5.06 -6.62
CA ASN A 171 1.37 4.32 -6.17
C ASN A 171 2.15 3.63 -7.30
N ASN A 172 1.47 3.24 -8.39
CA ASN A 172 2.11 2.53 -9.52
C ASN A 172 2.54 3.44 -10.67
N ARG A 173 2.18 4.73 -10.66
CA ARG A 173 2.17 5.53 -11.90
C ARG A 173 3.56 5.97 -12.37
N PHE A 174 4.44 6.45 -11.48
CA PHE A 174 5.70 7.12 -11.89
C PHE A 174 6.99 6.45 -11.40
N TRP A 175 7.01 5.88 -10.18
CA TRP A 175 8.24 5.37 -9.54
C TRP A 175 8.13 3.90 -9.08
N GLY A 176 6.90 3.39 -8.97
CA GLY A 176 6.57 2.03 -8.56
C GLY A 176 6.35 1.86 -7.04
N GLN A 177 5.71 0.75 -6.66
CA GLN A 177 5.11 0.57 -5.32
C GLN A 177 6.11 0.39 -4.18
N ALA A 178 7.33 -0.04 -4.47
CA ALA A 178 8.24 -0.50 -3.42
C ALA A 178 8.81 0.63 -2.57
N ALA A 179 8.61 1.89 -2.98
CA ALA A 179 9.09 3.09 -2.32
C ALA A 179 8.34 3.50 -1.03
N TYR A 180 7.31 2.76 -0.60
CA TYR A 180 6.43 3.16 0.50
C TYR A 180 6.54 2.21 1.72
N ASP A 181 5.98 2.63 2.85
CA ASP A 181 6.01 1.95 4.16
C ASP A 181 5.18 0.64 4.22
N LEU A 182 5.66 -0.43 3.58
CA LEU A 182 4.98 -1.71 3.40
C LEU A 182 5.95 -2.91 3.24
N LEU A 183 5.42 -4.14 3.33
CA LEU A 183 6.18 -5.36 3.00
C LEU A 183 6.28 -5.52 1.48
N ASN A 184 7.51 -5.49 0.96
CA ASN A 184 7.81 -5.75 -0.44
C ASN A 184 8.32 -7.17 -0.64
N VAL A 185 7.93 -7.80 -1.76
CA VAL A 185 8.42 -9.11 -2.21
C VAL A 185 8.75 -8.98 -3.69
N LEU A 186 10.03 -9.07 -4.05
CA LEU A 186 10.51 -8.86 -5.41
C LEU A 186 11.25 -10.09 -5.95
N PRO A 187 11.21 -10.35 -7.27
CA PRO A 187 12.09 -11.33 -7.91
C PRO A 187 13.56 -11.13 -7.52
N PRO A 188 14.36 -12.21 -7.46
CA PRO A 188 15.75 -12.15 -6.98
C PRO A 188 16.69 -11.32 -7.88
N ASP A 189 16.32 -11.07 -9.12
CA ASP A 189 17.10 -10.32 -10.10
C ASP A 189 16.74 -8.83 -10.18
N MET A 190 15.71 -8.39 -9.46
CA MET A 190 15.37 -6.98 -9.38
C MET A 190 16.27 -6.24 -8.40
N ALA A 191 16.55 -4.97 -8.68
CA ALA A 191 17.09 -4.08 -7.67
C ALA A 191 16.09 -3.94 -6.51
N PHE A 192 16.59 -3.88 -5.27
CA PHE A 192 15.74 -3.82 -4.08
C PHE A 192 15.96 -2.53 -3.28
N PRO A 193 14.89 -1.81 -2.91
CA PRO A 193 13.52 -1.96 -3.43
C PRO A 193 13.38 -1.45 -4.87
N PHE A 194 14.34 -0.66 -5.38
CA PHE A 194 14.34 -0.09 -6.72
C PHE A 194 15.77 0.22 -7.19
N LYS A 195 15.92 0.64 -8.46
CA LYS A 195 17.19 1.02 -9.06
C LYS A 195 17.74 2.32 -8.47
N LEU A 196 19.03 2.35 -8.15
CA LEU A 196 19.72 3.52 -7.60
C LEU A 196 19.78 4.68 -8.60
N GLU A 197 19.89 4.39 -9.90
CA GLU A 197 20.20 5.38 -10.92
C GLU A 197 19.03 6.35 -11.18
N ASP A 198 17.80 5.81 -11.19
CA ASP A 198 16.59 6.55 -11.54
C ASP A 198 15.50 6.49 -10.46
N GLY A 199 15.70 5.73 -9.38
CA GLY A 199 14.71 5.57 -8.31
C GLY A 199 13.45 4.82 -8.73
N LYS A 200 13.48 4.12 -9.87
CA LYS A 200 12.33 3.39 -10.41
C LYS A 200 12.45 1.89 -10.16
N MET A 201 11.30 1.24 -10.01
CA MET A 201 11.21 -0.21 -10.14
C MET A 201 11.77 -0.65 -11.49
N GLY A 202 12.55 -1.73 -11.49
CA GLY A 202 13.08 -2.36 -12.69
C GLY A 202 14.45 -2.97 -12.47
N GLY A 203 15.19 -3.14 -13.56
CA GLY A 203 16.50 -3.81 -13.54
C GLY A 203 16.38 -5.33 -13.64
N GLU A 204 15.21 -5.83 -14.05
CA GLU A 204 15.01 -7.24 -14.34
C GLU A 204 15.99 -7.70 -15.42
N ARG A 205 16.58 -8.87 -15.24
CA ARG A 205 17.43 -9.45 -16.27
C ARG A 205 16.59 -10.27 -17.24
N ASP A 206 16.83 -10.15 -18.54
CA ASP A 206 16.11 -10.94 -19.56
C ASP A 206 16.49 -12.43 -19.49
N ASP A 207 17.67 -12.74 -18.94
CA ASP A 207 18.24 -14.08 -18.92
C ASP A 207 17.89 -14.90 -17.67
N VAL A 208 16.93 -14.47 -16.85
CA VAL A 208 16.47 -15.23 -15.67
C VAL A 208 14.97 -15.52 -15.70
N TRP A 209 14.59 -16.59 -15.02
CA TRP A 209 13.19 -16.98 -14.85
C TRP A 209 12.51 -16.11 -13.80
N LYS A 210 11.36 -15.55 -14.16
CA LYS A 210 10.55 -14.60 -13.39
C LYS A 210 9.10 -15.08 -13.34
N LEU A 211 8.34 -14.53 -12.41
CA LEU A 211 6.89 -14.74 -12.32
C LEU A 211 6.16 -13.50 -12.84
N ALA A 212 5.20 -13.71 -13.73
CA ALA A 212 4.17 -12.74 -14.05
C ALA A 212 2.88 -13.16 -13.33
N SER A 213 2.24 -12.24 -12.61
CA SER A 213 1.06 -12.55 -11.81
C SER A 213 0.07 -11.39 -11.72
N LEU A 214 -1.21 -11.75 -11.62
CA LEU A 214 -2.32 -10.81 -11.45
C LEU A 214 -3.27 -11.32 -10.37
N SER A 215 -3.49 -10.49 -9.34
CA SER A 215 -4.53 -10.71 -8.33
C SER A 215 -5.91 -10.43 -8.93
N LEU A 216 -6.83 -11.38 -8.83
CA LEU A 216 -8.20 -11.24 -9.31
C LEU A 216 -9.06 -10.31 -8.43
N PRO A 217 -8.98 -10.35 -7.08
CA PRO A 217 -9.66 -9.36 -6.23
C PRO A 217 -9.37 -7.92 -6.62
N PHE A 218 -8.13 -7.65 -7.03
CA PHE A 218 -7.70 -6.33 -7.52
C PHE A 218 -8.39 -5.90 -8.84
N CYS A 219 -8.85 -6.86 -9.65
CA CYS A 219 -9.57 -6.62 -10.90
C CYS A 219 -11.08 -6.45 -10.70
N LEU A 220 -11.64 -6.87 -9.57
CA LEU A 220 -13.11 -6.91 -9.41
C LEU A 220 -13.74 -5.52 -9.43
N ASN A 221 -12.96 -4.46 -9.21
CA ASN A 221 -13.45 -3.11 -9.06
C ASN A 221 -12.71 -2.07 -9.94
N CYS A 222 -12.03 -2.53 -10.99
CA CYS A 222 -11.44 -1.63 -11.96
C CYS A 222 -12.49 -1.06 -12.94
N ARG A 223 -12.11 0.00 -13.66
CA ARG A 223 -12.88 0.59 -14.78
C ARG A 223 -13.22 -0.42 -15.88
N GLU A 224 -12.43 -1.47 -15.94
CA GLU A 224 -12.44 -2.54 -16.93
C GLU A 224 -12.59 -3.82 -16.10
N ALA A 225 -13.60 -3.89 -15.21
CA ALA A 225 -13.88 -5.01 -14.31
C ALA A 225 -14.70 -6.11 -15.02
N PRO A 226 -14.77 -7.33 -14.48
CA PRO A 226 -15.74 -8.31 -14.97
C PRO A 226 -17.19 -7.83 -14.74
N ASP A 227 -18.12 -8.39 -15.51
CA ASP A 227 -19.56 -8.23 -15.27
C ASP A 227 -19.96 -8.81 -13.90
N SER A 228 -21.13 -8.40 -13.42
CA SER A 228 -21.76 -8.83 -12.18
C SER A 228 -23.25 -9.05 -12.41
N LYS A 229 -23.95 -9.55 -11.39
CA LYS A 229 -25.41 -9.69 -11.42
C LYS A 229 -26.12 -8.38 -11.78
N ASN A 230 -25.67 -7.23 -11.25
CA ASN A 230 -26.36 -5.95 -11.46
C ASN A 230 -25.73 -5.07 -12.53
N TRP A 231 -24.48 -5.32 -12.94
CA TRP A 231 -23.74 -4.46 -13.88
C TRP A 231 -23.04 -5.27 -14.96
N PHE A 232 -23.17 -4.82 -16.21
CA PHE A 232 -22.45 -5.37 -17.36
C PHE A 232 -21.78 -4.27 -18.18
N TYR A 233 -20.66 -4.59 -18.83
CA TYR A 233 -19.94 -3.65 -19.68
C TYR A 233 -20.60 -3.53 -21.08
N ASP A 234 -21.11 -2.35 -21.41
CA ASP A 234 -21.65 -2.06 -22.74
C ASP A 234 -20.55 -1.48 -23.64
N LYS A 235 -20.07 -2.29 -24.60
CA LYS A 235 -19.03 -1.92 -25.56
C LYS A 235 -19.40 -0.72 -26.44
N SER A 236 -20.69 -0.47 -26.70
CA SER A 236 -21.14 0.62 -27.58
C SER A 236 -20.89 2.01 -26.96
N ILE A 237 -21.01 2.10 -25.64
CA ILE A 237 -20.78 3.33 -24.87
C ILE A 237 -19.47 3.31 -24.07
N LYS A 238 -18.81 2.14 -23.99
CA LYS A 238 -17.57 1.91 -23.25
C LYS A 238 -17.69 2.18 -21.74
N LEU A 239 -18.85 1.85 -21.17
CA LEU A 239 -19.22 2.06 -19.76
C LEU A 239 -20.07 0.88 -19.25
N PHE A 240 -20.24 0.79 -17.93
CA PHE A 240 -21.14 -0.18 -17.31
C PHE A 240 -22.58 0.33 -17.28
N ARG A 241 -23.52 -0.55 -17.65
CA ARG A 241 -24.95 -0.37 -17.48
C ARG A 241 -25.47 -1.26 -16.36
N ARG A 242 -26.53 -0.81 -15.71
CA ARG A 242 -27.31 -1.68 -14.85
C ARG A 242 -28.07 -2.71 -15.68
N ALA A 243 -28.07 -3.94 -15.22
CA ALA A 243 -28.84 -5.03 -15.81
C ALA A 243 -30.33 -4.93 -15.46
N ASP A 244 -30.65 -4.37 -14.28
CA ASP A 244 -32.00 -4.31 -13.71
C ASP A 244 -32.71 -2.96 -13.92
N ASP A 245 -31.98 -1.90 -14.25
CA ASP A 245 -32.52 -0.57 -14.51
C ASP A 245 -31.76 0.14 -15.65
N PRO A 246 -32.16 -0.08 -16.91
CA PRO A 246 -31.50 0.54 -18.06
C PRO A 246 -31.58 2.07 -18.11
N GLU A 247 -32.45 2.70 -17.31
CA GLU A 247 -32.68 4.15 -17.30
C GLU A 247 -31.85 4.89 -16.22
N PHE A 248 -31.32 4.16 -15.22
CA PHE A 248 -30.49 4.72 -14.13
C PHE A 248 -29.22 5.45 -14.60
N GLY A 249 -28.79 5.21 -15.83
CA GLY A 249 -27.59 5.79 -16.44
C GLY A 249 -26.40 4.83 -16.47
N TYR A 250 -25.19 5.40 -16.51
CA TYR A 250 -23.95 4.65 -16.75
C TYR A 250 -22.92 4.87 -15.63
N ALA A 251 -22.08 3.87 -15.37
CA ALA A 251 -20.93 3.97 -14.49
C ALA A 251 -19.62 3.71 -15.26
N HIS A 252 -18.53 4.38 -14.89
CA HIS A 252 -17.22 4.08 -15.50
C HIS A 252 -16.61 2.78 -14.97
N GLY A 253 -17.14 2.16 -13.93
CA GLY A 253 -16.65 0.90 -13.39
C GLY A 253 -17.78 0.05 -12.81
N ASN A 254 -17.52 -1.23 -12.56
CA ASN A 254 -18.48 -2.12 -11.94
C ASN A 254 -18.66 -1.75 -10.46
N VAL A 255 -19.85 -1.25 -10.10
CA VAL A 255 -20.17 -0.76 -8.76
C VAL A 255 -20.28 -1.91 -7.75
N ASP A 256 -20.78 -3.09 -8.15
CA ASP A 256 -20.84 -4.26 -7.25
C ASP A 256 -19.44 -4.70 -6.83
N GLY A 257 -18.47 -4.62 -7.75
CA GLY A 257 -17.06 -4.84 -7.47
C GLY A 257 -16.53 -3.94 -6.35
N TYR A 258 -16.86 -2.64 -6.42
CA TYR A 258 -16.45 -1.62 -5.46
C TYR A 258 -17.02 -1.86 -4.06
N TRP A 259 -18.28 -2.31 -3.98
CA TRP A 259 -19.00 -2.54 -2.73
C TRP A 259 -18.85 -3.96 -2.16
N TYR A 260 -17.93 -4.76 -2.69
CA TYR A 260 -17.72 -6.14 -2.25
C TYR A 260 -18.93 -7.05 -2.48
N LEU A 261 -19.72 -6.76 -3.52
CA LEU A 261 -20.94 -7.48 -3.88
C LEU A 261 -20.75 -8.42 -5.08
N ASN A 262 -19.60 -8.34 -5.76
CA ASN A 262 -19.23 -9.26 -6.82
C ASN A 262 -17.91 -9.96 -6.50
N ASN A 263 -17.95 -11.29 -6.47
CA ASN A 263 -16.79 -12.18 -6.51
C ASN A 263 -16.83 -13.13 -7.72
N GLU A 264 -17.95 -13.21 -8.43
CA GLU A 264 -18.11 -14.17 -9.51
C GLU A 264 -17.21 -13.78 -10.67
N TYR A 265 -16.44 -14.74 -11.16
CA TYR A 265 -15.55 -14.53 -12.28
C TYR A 265 -15.74 -15.63 -13.32
N HIS A 266 -15.95 -15.22 -14.56
CA HIS A 266 -16.02 -16.12 -15.71
C HIS A 266 -14.78 -15.89 -16.59
N LEU A 267 -13.74 -16.71 -16.41
CA LEU A 267 -12.52 -16.64 -17.19
C LEU A 267 -12.70 -17.31 -18.56
N ARG A 268 -12.49 -16.52 -19.62
CA ARG A 268 -12.62 -16.89 -21.04
C ARG A 268 -11.29 -16.79 -21.79
N SER A 269 -10.42 -15.85 -21.42
CA SER A 269 -9.12 -15.70 -22.04
C SER A 269 -8.09 -15.06 -21.11
N VAL A 270 -6.81 -15.36 -21.37
CA VAL A 270 -5.65 -14.76 -20.69
C VAL A 270 -4.68 -14.22 -21.73
N TYR A 271 -4.42 -12.92 -21.69
CA TYR A 271 -3.34 -12.30 -22.46
C TYR A 271 -2.04 -12.33 -21.65
N LEU A 272 -0.97 -12.86 -22.25
CA LEU A 272 0.31 -13.07 -21.58
C LEU A 272 1.31 -11.94 -21.84
N GLY A 273 1.09 -11.06 -22.80
CA GLY A 273 2.03 -9.99 -23.12
C GLY A 273 2.24 -9.81 -24.61
N GLU A 274 2.99 -8.76 -24.91
CA GLU A 274 3.51 -8.44 -26.22
C GLU A 274 5.02 -8.52 -26.14
N PHE A 275 5.59 -9.48 -26.86
CA PHE A 275 7.00 -9.84 -26.75
C PHE A 275 7.73 -9.36 -28.00
N ASP A 276 8.68 -8.45 -27.83
CA ASP A 276 9.53 -7.88 -28.88
C ASP A 276 10.87 -8.61 -29.05
N ARG A 277 11.10 -9.65 -28.23
CA ARG A 277 12.32 -10.45 -28.17
C ARG A 277 12.01 -11.91 -27.92
N PRO A 278 12.92 -12.84 -28.29
CA PRO A 278 12.80 -14.24 -27.94
C PRO A 278 12.54 -14.41 -26.44
N THR A 279 11.40 -15.00 -26.12
CA THR A 279 10.92 -15.12 -24.74
C THR A 279 10.46 -16.54 -24.50
N ARG A 280 10.71 -17.06 -23.31
CA ARG A 280 10.22 -18.37 -22.89
C ARG A 280 9.11 -18.24 -21.88
N LEU A 281 8.09 -19.07 -22.02
CA LEU A 281 6.90 -19.10 -21.18
C LEU A 281 6.70 -20.51 -20.62
N ARG A 282 6.21 -20.59 -19.38
CA ARG A 282 5.91 -21.85 -18.71
C ARG A 282 4.76 -21.70 -17.69
N ASN A 283 3.99 -22.77 -17.51
CA ASN A 283 3.10 -22.98 -16.36
C ASN A 283 2.11 -21.83 -16.11
N LEU A 284 1.30 -21.53 -17.12
CA LEU A 284 0.15 -20.65 -16.93
C LEU A 284 -0.88 -21.36 -16.04
N ARG A 285 -1.16 -20.75 -14.91
CA ARG A 285 -1.96 -21.34 -13.83
C ARG A 285 -2.90 -20.33 -13.20
N LEU A 286 -3.96 -20.89 -12.63
CA LEU A 286 -4.92 -20.23 -11.76
C LEU A 286 -4.77 -20.85 -10.36
N ALA A 287 -4.61 -20.04 -9.32
CA ALA A 287 -4.34 -20.52 -7.97
C ALA A 287 -5.10 -19.71 -6.90
N GLY A 288 -5.45 -20.37 -5.78
CA GLY A 288 -6.15 -19.78 -4.66
C GLY A 288 -6.50 -20.82 -3.58
N PRO A 289 -7.41 -20.51 -2.64
CA PRO A 289 -7.73 -21.43 -1.55
C PRO A 289 -8.23 -22.82 -1.98
N LYS A 290 -8.85 -22.94 -3.16
CA LYS A 290 -9.30 -24.24 -3.72
C LYS A 290 -8.16 -25.09 -4.30
N GLY A 291 -6.93 -24.57 -4.30
CA GLY A 291 -5.76 -25.19 -4.89
C GLY A 291 -5.32 -24.49 -6.18
N SER A 292 -4.60 -25.21 -7.03
CA SER A 292 -4.06 -24.70 -8.29
C SER A 292 -4.57 -25.51 -9.49
N ILE A 293 -4.93 -24.83 -10.57
CA ILE A 293 -5.24 -25.40 -11.88
C ILE A 293 -4.18 -24.93 -12.87
N THR A 294 -3.57 -25.84 -13.60
CA THR A 294 -2.76 -25.51 -14.78
C THR A 294 -3.70 -25.25 -15.96
N LEU A 295 -3.74 -24.00 -16.44
CA LEU A 295 -4.51 -23.61 -17.63
C LEU A 295 -3.76 -24.02 -18.92
N ALA A 296 -2.43 -23.87 -18.90
CA ALA A 296 -1.54 -24.39 -19.92
C ALA A 296 -0.14 -24.62 -19.31
N ALA A 297 0.38 -25.84 -19.40
CA ALA A 297 1.72 -26.16 -18.89
C ALA A 297 2.82 -25.48 -19.72
N LEU A 298 2.55 -25.25 -21.01
CA LEU A 298 3.47 -24.65 -22.00
C LEU A 298 4.78 -25.45 -22.16
N ASP A 299 4.72 -26.76 -21.95
CA ASP A 299 5.72 -27.76 -22.36
C ASP A 299 5.34 -28.44 -23.69
N GLU A 300 4.15 -28.14 -24.19
CA GLU A 300 3.64 -28.35 -25.54
C GLU A 300 2.93 -27.07 -26.04
N ILE A 301 2.70 -26.97 -27.35
CA ILE A 301 2.05 -25.79 -27.96
C ILE A 301 0.53 -26.00 -27.85
N PRO A 302 -0.21 -25.26 -27.00
CA PRO A 302 -1.64 -25.47 -26.85
C PRO A 302 -2.38 -25.05 -28.12
N GLU A 303 -3.38 -25.81 -28.57
CA GLU A 303 -4.19 -25.44 -29.75
C GLU A 303 -4.87 -24.08 -29.58
N ARG A 304 -5.33 -23.79 -28.36
CA ARG A 304 -6.04 -22.56 -28.00
C ARG A 304 -5.13 -21.33 -27.81
N LEU A 305 -3.81 -21.50 -27.97
CA LEU A 305 -2.85 -20.41 -27.86
C LEU A 305 -2.75 -19.67 -29.21
N LYS A 306 -3.28 -18.44 -29.23
CA LYS A 306 -3.28 -17.54 -30.39
C LYS A 306 -2.07 -16.61 -30.33
N LEU A 307 -1.46 -16.38 -31.48
CA LEU A 307 -0.36 -15.43 -31.67
C LEU A 307 -0.78 -14.38 -32.70
N SER A 308 -0.53 -13.11 -32.39
CA SER A 308 -0.59 -12.04 -33.38
C SER A 308 0.78 -11.41 -33.53
N GLU A 309 1.27 -11.31 -34.76
CA GLU A 309 2.46 -10.52 -35.09
C GLU A 309 2.06 -9.07 -35.31
N HIS A 310 2.85 -8.15 -34.74
CA HIS A 310 2.71 -6.72 -34.95
C HIS A 310 3.92 -6.16 -35.67
N ARG A 311 3.68 -5.33 -36.68
CA ARG A 311 4.69 -4.57 -37.42
C ARG A 311 4.24 -3.11 -37.53
N GLY A 312 4.67 -2.29 -36.58
CA GLY A 312 4.10 -0.94 -36.44
C GLY A 312 2.62 -1.02 -36.08
N GLU A 313 1.76 -0.45 -36.90
CA GLU A 313 0.30 -0.50 -36.71
C GLU A 313 -0.37 -1.73 -37.33
N GLU A 314 0.33 -2.48 -38.18
CA GLU A 314 -0.20 -3.71 -38.77
C GLU A 314 -0.22 -4.85 -37.75
N GLN A 315 -1.35 -5.55 -37.67
CA GLN A 315 -1.53 -6.74 -36.83
C GLN A 315 -2.07 -7.89 -37.66
N VAL A 316 -1.42 -9.06 -37.59
CA VAL A 316 -1.83 -10.28 -38.28
C VAL A 316 -1.83 -11.46 -37.32
N GLU A 317 -2.94 -12.22 -37.26
CA GLU A 317 -2.98 -13.49 -36.52
C GLU A 317 -2.18 -14.57 -37.27
N LEU A 318 -1.23 -15.19 -36.57
CA LEU A 318 -0.39 -16.25 -37.12
C LEU A 318 -1.12 -17.58 -37.04
N THR A 319 -1.23 -18.28 -38.17
CA THR A 319 -1.85 -19.60 -38.28
C THR A 319 -0.92 -20.57 -39.03
N GLY A 320 -1.26 -21.87 -39.04
CA GLY A 320 -0.54 -22.87 -39.83
C GLY A 320 0.98 -22.88 -39.62
N ALA A 321 1.72 -22.80 -40.73
CA ALA A 321 3.18 -22.85 -40.74
C ALA A 321 3.82 -21.64 -40.04
N ASP A 322 3.28 -20.44 -40.21
CA ASP A 322 3.83 -19.22 -39.60
C ASP A 322 3.74 -19.28 -38.07
N ARG A 323 2.62 -19.80 -37.55
CA ARG A 323 2.47 -20.10 -36.12
C ARG A 323 3.49 -21.12 -35.62
N ALA A 324 3.78 -22.16 -36.41
CA ALA A 324 4.75 -23.20 -36.06
C ALA A 324 6.19 -22.69 -36.09
N VAL A 325 6.50 -21.69 -36.93
CA VAL A 325 7.81 -21.02 -36.95
C VAL A 325 7.97 -20.08 -35.74
N ALA A 326 6.91 -19.36 -35.39
CA ALA A 326 6.91 -18.40 -34.29
C ALA A 326 6.98 -19.05 -32.89
N MET A 327 6.76 -20.36 -32.78
CA MET A 327 6.77 -21.09 -31.51
C MET A 327 7.53 -22.39 -31.56
N ARG A 328 8.30 -22.70 -30.52
CA ARG A 328 8.98 -23.98 -30.39
C ARG A 328 9.08 -24.42 -28.94
N ILE A 329 8.95 -25.73 -28.69
CA ILE A 329 9.29 -26.30 -27.39
C ILE A 329 10.79 -26.53 -27.26
N VAL A 330 11.39 -26.02 -26.18
CA VAL A 330 12.81 -26.16 -25.86
C VAL A 330 13.02 -26.82 -24.49
N LYS A 331 14.19 -27.45 -24.28
CA LYS A 331 14.61 -28.05 -23.00
C LYS A 331 15.31 -27.02 -22.11
N ASP A 332 14.61 -25.94 -21.78
CA ASP A 332 15.10 -24.88 -20.90
C ASP A 332 13.93 -24.25 -20.16
N GLY A 333 13.24 -25.03 -19.33
CA GLY A 333 12.20 -24.54 -18.44
C GLY A 333 12.71 -24.29 -17.03
N ARG A 334 12.02 -23.41 -16.27
CA ARG A 334 12.31 -23.13 -14.84
C ARG A 334 12.51 -24.44 -14.04
N ASN A 335 13.66 -24.65 -13.40
CA ASN A 335 14.00 -25.89 -12.67
C ASN A 335 14.17 -27.15 -13.55
N GLY A 336 14.64 -27.02 -14.80
CA GLY A 336 15.12 -28.16 -15.61
C GLY A 336 14.08 -28.88 -16.46
N GLY A 337 12.98 -28.22 -16.83
CA GLY A 337 11.90 -28.80 -17.66
C GLY A 337 11.90 -28.35 -19.13
N ARG A 338 10.77 -28.56 -19.81
CA ARG A 338 10.49 -27.97 -21.13
C ARG A 338 9.76 -26.63 -20.98
N SER A 339 9.86 -25.78 -21.99
CA SER A 339 9.14 -24.50 -22.06
C SER A 339 8.81 -24.15 -23.50
N LEU A 340 7.78 -23.32 -23.68
CA LEU A 340 7.45 -22.70 -24.94
C LEU A 340 8.38 -21.51 -25.19
N GLN A 341 9.12 -21.53 -26.29
CA GLN A 341 9.89 -20.40 -26.78
C GLN A 341 9.13 -19.69 -27.89
N LEU A 342 8.97 -18.38 -27.75
CA LEU A 342 8.52 -17.48 -28.79
C LEU A 342 9.72 -17.03 -29.63
N ASN A 343 9.63 -17.17 -30.94
CA ASN A 343 10.65 -16.73 -31.89
C ASN A 343 10.18 -15.43 -32.54
N VAL A 344 10.53 -14.30 -31.93
CA VAL A 344 10.15 -12.97 -32.42
C VAL A 344 11.11 -12.53 -33.53
N GLN A 345 10.58 -12.12 -34.68
CA GLN A 345 11.39 -11.63 -35.80
C GLN A 345 11.91 -10.21 -35.50
N PRO A 346 13.11 -9.84 -35.98
CA PRO A 346 13.62 -8.48 -35.83
C PRO A 346 12.63 -7.43 -36.36
N GLY A 347 12.34 -6.40 -35.56
CA GLY A 347 11.42 -5.32 -35.92
C GLY A 347 9.93 -5.66 -35.80
N THR A 348 9.59 -6.80 -35.18
CA THR A 348 8.21 -7.22 -34.90
C THR A 348 8.01 -7.47 -33.40
N SER A 349 6.75 -7.60 -32.98
CA SER A 349 6.39 -8.15 -31.67
C SER A 349 5.31 -9.21 -31.78
N LEU A 350 5.23 -10.12 -30.81
CA LEU A 350 4.22 -11.19 -30.74
C LEU A 350 3.31 -10.97 -29.53
N SER A 351 2.03 -10.74 -29.78
CA SER A 351 1.00 -10.81 -28.75
C SER A 351 0.55 -12.24 -28.53
N VAL A 352 0.48 -12.69 -27.28
CA VAL A 352 0.12 -14.08 -26.94
C VAL A 352 -1.15 -14.12 -26.09
N VAL A 353 -2.15 -14.87 -26.56
CA VAL A 353 -3.44 -15.05 -25.87
C VAL A 353 -3.77 -16.54 -25.76
N LEU A 354 -4.05 -17.01 -24.55
CA LEU A 354 -4.75 -18.28 -24.37
C LEU A 354 -6.25 -18.00 -24.38
N ASP A 355 -6.96 -18.50 -25.37
CA ASP A 355 -8.39 -18.22 -25.60
C ASP A 355 -9.27 -19.46 -25.36
N GLY A 356 -10.59 -19.32 -25.45
CA GLY A 356 -11.54 -20.43 -25.39
C GLY A 356 -11.57 -21.16 -24.05
N LEU A 357 -11.34 -20.44 -22.95
CA LEU A 357 -11.59 -20.93 -21.60
C LEU A 357 -13.08 -20.79 -21.26
N ASP A 358 -13.58 -21.64 -20.36
CA ASP A 358 -14.93 -21.55 -19.82
C ASP A 358 -14.91 -21.94 -18.33
N LEU A 359 -14.27 -21.10 -17.52
CA LEU A 359 -14.08 -21.36 -16.10
C LEU A 359 -14.84 -20.33 -15.28
N LYS A 360 -15.79 -20.81 -14.48
CA LYS A 360 -16.55 -20.00 -13.52
C LYS A 360 -16.12 -20.34 -12.11
N PHE A 361 -15.80 -19.33 -11.32
CA PHE A 361 -15.34 -19.50 -9.95
C PHE A 361 -15.51 -18.20 -9.14
N ASP A 362 -15.38 -18.32 -7.82
CA ASP A 362 -15.27 -17.18 -6.91
C ASP A 362 -13.82 -16.65 -6.90
N ALA A 363 -13.62 -15.41 -7.36
CA ALA A 363 -12.33 -14.74 -7.46
C ALA A 363 -11.70 -14.32 -6.12
N ASN A 364 -12.41 -14.53 -5.01
CA ASN A 364 -11.96 -14.24 -3.66
C ASN A 364 -11.67 -15.54 -2.89
N ASP A 365 -12.55 -16.54 -2.95
CA ASP A 365 -12.54 -17.70 -2.08
C ASP A 365 -12.15 -19.01 -2.78
N GLU A 366 -12.19 -19.09 -4.10
CA GLU A 366 -11.75 -20.29 -4.83
C GLU A 366 -10.39 -20.09 -5.50
N TYR A 367 -10.34 -19.20 -6.48
CA TYR A 367 -9.12 -18.91 -7.23
C TYR A 367 -8.91 -17.41 -7.32
N THR A 368 -7.74 -16.94 -6.92
CA THR A 368 -7.55 -15.51 -6.63
C THR A 368 -6.40 -14.90 -7.41
N ARG A 369 -5.64 -15.72 -8.13
CA ARG A 369 -4.45 -15.26 -8.86
C ARG A 369 -4.26 -16.06 -10.14
N VAL A 370 -4.00 -15.35 -11.23
CA VAL A 370 -3.51 -15.92 -12.48
C VAL A 370 -2.02 -15.61 -12.58
N SER A 371 -1.21 -16.59 -12.96
CA SER A 371 0.24 -16.40 -13.08
C SER A 371 0.87 -17.33 -14.11
N TYR A 372 2.00 -16.90 -14.68
CA TYR A 372 2.86 -17.76 -15.50
C TYR A 372 4.33 -17.41 -15.26
N ASP A 373 5.20 -18.38 -15.51
CA ASP A 373 6.64 -18.19 -15.44
C ASP A 373 7.17 -17.77 -16.81
N TYR A 374 8.15 -16.86 -16.83
CA TYR A 374 8.76 -16.43 -18.09
C TYR A 374 10.26 -16.10 -17.95
N ARG A 375 10.97 -16.14 -19.07
CA ARG A 375 12.36 -15.69 -19.21
C ARG A 375 12.47 -14.85 -20.48
N GLY A 376 12.69 -13.55 -20.32
CA GLY A 376 12.67 -12.53 -21.37
C GLY A 376 12.13 -11.19 -20.87
N SER A 377 11.70 -10.34 -21.80
CA SER A 377 11.05 -9.03 -21.60
C SER A 377 9.58 -9.07 -22.05
N GLY A 378 8.82 -7.97 -21.93
CA GLY A 378 7.49 -7.84 -22.57
C GLY A 378 6.32 -8.56 -21.89
N ALA A 379 6.56 -9.28 -20.79
CA ALA A 379 5.51 -9.94 -20.02
C ALA A 379 4.40 -8.97 -19.58
N GLY A 380 3.16 -9.30 -19.94
CA GLY A 380 1.94 -8.60 -19.57
C GLY A 380 0.94 -9.52 -18.89
N MET A 381 -0.17 -8.97 -18.41
CA MET A 381 -1.31 -9.77 -17.95
C MET A 381 -2.60 -8.95 -17.96
N PHE A 382 -3.60 -9.42 -18.71
CA PHE A 382 -5.01 -9.04 -18.53
C PHE A 382 -5.91 -10.19 -18.97
N LEU A 383 -7.18 -10.15 -18.55
CA LEU A 383 -8.12 -11.25 -18.74
C LEU A 383 -9.32 -10.78 -19.57
N ASN A 384 -9.99 -11.70 -20.25
CA ASN A 384 -11.28 -11.48 -20.91
C ASN A 384 -11.39 -10.21 -21.78
N GLU A 385 -10.36 -9.86 -22.57
CA GLU A 385 -10.27 -8.64 -23.41
C GLU A 385 -10.36 -7.28 -22.66
N TYR A 386 -11.29 -7.14 -21.72
CA TYR A 386 -11.66 -5.95 -20.96
C TYR A 386 -11.50 -6.11 -19.46
N THR A 387 -10.89 -7.18 -18.93
CA THR A 387 -10.44 -7.20 -17.53
C THR A 387 -8.99 -6.77 -17.44
N ARG A 388 -8.75 -5.46 -17.55
CA ARG A 388 -7.43 -4.87 -17.71
C ARG A 388 -7.17 -3.77 -16.69
N PRO A 389 -6.43 -4.05 -15.61
CA PRO A 389 -6.09 -3.03 -14.66
C PRO A 389 -5.06 -2.05 -15.24
N ARG A 390 -5.34 -0.75 -15.13
CA ARG A 390 -4.44 0.31 -15.58
C ARG A 390 -3.18 0.35 -14.72
N TYR A 391 -2.02 0.53 -15.36
CA TYR A 391 -0.70 0.56 -14.71
C TYR A 391 -0.32 -0.72 -13.94
N HIS A 392 -0.97 -1.85 -14.26
CA HIS A 392 -0.55 -3.15 -13.77
C HIS A 392 0.79 -3.57 -14.40
N ARG A 393 1.61 -4.20 -13.57
CA ARG A 393 2.98 -4.63 -13.84
C ARG A 393 3.14 -6.02 -13.20
N PRO A 394 3.14 -7.11 -13.98
CA PRO A 394 2.85 -8.43 -13.43
C PRO A 394 3.93 -8.99 -12.49
N HIS A 395 5.12 -8.39 -12.44
CA HIS A 395 6.28 -8.88 -11.68
C HIS A 395 6.33 -8.40 -10.22
N TYR A 396 5.61 -7.32 -9.89
CA TYR A 396 5.73 -6.67 -8.58
C TYR A 396 4.40 -6.07 -8.06
N ASN A 397 3.26 -6.50 -8.61
CA ASN A 397 1.96 -6.21 -8.01
C ASN A 397 1.65 -7.22 -6.90
N ARG A 398 1.24 -6.71 -5.75
CA ARG A 398 1.17 -7.48 -4.51
C ARG A 398 -0.11 -8.23 -4.42
N GLY A 399 -1.25 -7.55 -4.50
CA GLY A 399 -2.61 -8.06 -4.38
C GLY A 399 -2.77 -9.15 -3.32
N GLY A 400 -3.28 -8.80 -2.14
CA GLY A 400 -3.66 -9.78 -1.11
C GLY A 400 -5.17 -9.75 -0.88
N ILE A 401 -5.67 -10.71 -0.11
CA ILE A 401 -7.04 -10.72 0.42
C ILE A 401 -6.96 -10.60 1.93
N LEU A 402 -7.67 -9.63 2.48
CA LEU A 402 -7.70 -9.37 3.91
C LEU A 402 -8.45 -10.51 4.61
N VAL A 403 -7.80 -11.16 5.56
CA VAL A 403 -8.45 -12.13 6.46
C VAL A 403 -9.18 -11.32 7.53
N ARG A 404 -10.49 -11.11 7.34
CA ARG A 404 -11.30 -10.20 8.17
C ARG A 404 -11.30 -10.60 9.64
N GLU A 405 -11.27 -11.89 9.91
CA GLU A 405 -11.26 -12.49 11.25
C GLU A 405 -9.93 -12.25 11.98
N SER A 406 -8.86 -11.90 11.26
CA SER A 406 -7.55 -11.58 11.84
C SER A 406 -7.43 -10.14 12.35
N LEU A 407 -8.39 -9.27 12.00
CA LEU A 407 -8.38 -7.87 12.39
C LEU A 407 -8.54 -7.74 13.90
N ARG A 408 -7.57 -7.10 14.55
CA ARG A 408 -7.59 -6.87 16.00
C ARG A 408 -7.15 -5.44 16.27
N THR A 409 -7.86 -4.76 17.17
CA THR A 409 -7.48 -3.45 17.71
C THR A 409 -7.76 -3.45 19.20
N GLU A 410 -6.78 -3.06 19.99
CA GLU A 410 -6.92 -3.02 21.44
C GLU A 410 -6.23 -1.78 22.02
N ASN A 411 -6.70 -1.38 23.20
CA ASN A 411 -6.05 -0.38 24.02
C ASN A 411 -5.84 -0.97 25.42
N SER A 412 -4.67 -0.68 25.99
CA SER A 412 -4.37 -0.94 27.41
C SER A 412 -3.85 0.37 28.00
N GLY A 413 -4.73 1.11 28.68
CA GLY A 413 -4.46 2.51 28.98
C GLY A 413 -4.26 3.31 27.69
N ASP A 414 -3.16 4.05 27.63
CA ASP A 414 -2.79 4.86 26.46
C ASP A 414 -1.97 4.10 25.40
N ASP A 415 -1.62 2.84 25.67
CA ASP A 415 -0.98 1.96 24.70
C ASP A 415 -2.02 1.35 23.76
N SER A 416 -1.61 1.11 22.52
CA SER A 416 -2.49 0.64 21.44
C SER A 416 -1.87 -0.54 20.70
N PHE A 417 -2.67 -1.54 20.38
CA PHE A 417 -2.29 -2.68 19.56
C PHE A 417 -3.17 -2.81 18.32
N GLY A 418 -2.55 -3.21 17.21
CA GLY A 418 -3.22 -3.46 15.95
C GLY A 418 -2.68 -4.69 15.23
N GLN A 419 -3.56 -5.42 14.57
CA GLN A 419 -3.20 -6.56 13.73
C GLN A 419 -4.04 -6.63 12.46
N PHE A 420 -3.41 -7.07 11.37
CA PHE A 420 -4.09 -7.54 10.16
C PHE A 420 -3.30 -8.66 9.48
N THR A 421 -3.99 -9.50 8.72
CA THR A 421 -3.39 -10.55 7.89
C THR A 421 -3.94 -10.50 6.47
N TYR A 422 -3.05 -10.63 5.49
CA TYR A 422 -3.39 -10.87 4.10
C TYR A 422 -3.02 -12.28 3.68
N ARG A 423 -3.94 -12.99 3.04
CA ARG A 423 -3.66 -14.23 2.30
C ARG A 423 -3.41 -13.92 0.83
N ASN A 424 -2.70 -14.80 0.16
CA ASN A 424 -2.30 -14.71 -1.24
C ASN A 424 -1.53 -13.41 -1.59
N TYR A 425 -0.82 -12.83 -0.61
CA TYR A 425 -0.06 -11.58 -0.76
C TYR A 425 1.23 -11.85 -1.58
N PHE A 426 1.38 -11.16 -2.72
CA PHE A 426 2.37 -11.34 -3.79
C PHE A 426 2.34 -12.66 -4.56
N GLY A 427 2.02 -13.78 -3.91
CA GLY A 427 1.92 -15.09 -4.55
C GLY A 427 0.77 -15.90 -3.97
N ALA A 428 0.24 -16.85 -4.72
CA ALA A 428 -0.78 -17.74 -4.19
C ALA A 428 -0.24 -18.50 -2.96
N HIS A 429 -1.13 -18.77 -2.00
CA HIS A 429 -0.82 -19.46 -0.73
C HIS A 429 0.18 -18.74 0.20
N SER A 430 0.63 -17.54 -0.16
CA SER A 430 1.49 -16.74 0.71
C SER A 430 0.66 -15.99 1.75
N VAL A 431 1.17 -15.82 2.95
CA VAL A 431 0.46 -15.14 4.05
C VAL A 431 1.36 -14.07 4.66
N TRP A 432 0.83 -12.86 4.82
CA TRP A 432 1.49 -11.77 5.53
C TRP A 432 0.65 -11.35 6.72
N THR A 433 1.23 -11.37 7.92
CA THR A 433 0.63 -10.79 9.13
C THR A 433 1.50 -9.65 9.62
N ARG A 434 0.87 -8.50 9.92
CA ARG A 434 1.51 -7.39 10.62
C ARG A 434 0.84 -7.19 11.97
N GLN A 435 1.66 -7.07 13.00
CA GLN A 435 1.28 -6.75 14.37
C GLN A 435 2.04 -5.51 14.82
N THR A 436 1.34 -4.58 15.44
CA THR A 436 1.88 -3.27 15.77
C THR A 436 1.47 -2.88 17.18
N VAL A 437 2.43 -2.46 17.99
CA VAL A 437 2.18 -1.76 19.25
C VAL A 437 2.62 -0.31 19.08
N LEU A 438 1.73 0.62 19.42
CA LEU A 438 2.01 2.04 19.57
C LEU A 438 1.88 2.39 21.05
N THR A 439 2.99 2.77 21.69
CA THR A 439 3.00 3.09 23.12
C THR A 439 2.55 4.52 23.39
N GLU A 440 2.21 4.83 24.64
CA GLU A 440 1.86 6.18 25.11
C GLU A 440 2.95 7.22 24.77
N GLU A 441 4.23 6.86 24.91
CA GLU A 441 5.40 7.66 24.58
C GLU A 441 5.57 7.87 23.07
N GLY A 442 4.77 7.16 22.27
CA GLY A 442 4.78 7.16 20.82
C GLY A 442 5.82 6.26 20.19
N TYR A 443 6.37 5.29 20.93
CA TYR A 443 7.22 4.27 20.31
C TYR A 443 6.36 3.32 19.48
N LEU A 444 6.79 3.08 18.24
CA LEU A 444 6.08 2.17 17.32
C LEU A 444 6.91 0.89 17.16
N VAL A 445 6.39 -0.22 17.65
CA VAL A 445 7.01 -1.55 17.54
C VAL A 445 6.21 -2.39 16.56
N VAL A 446 6.84 -2.81 15.48
CA VAL A 446 6.19 -3.52 14.37
C VAL A 446 6.83 -4.89 14.18
N ARG A 447 5.99 -5.93 14.22
CA ARG A 447 6.34 -7.31 13.90
C ARG A 447 5.65 -7.71 12.61
N ASP A 448 6.44 -8.06 11.61
CA ASP A 448 5.96 -8.61 10.34
C ASP A 448 6.30 -10.10 10.28
N GLU A 449 5.33 -10.94 9.92
CA GLU A 449 5.53 -12.35 9.62
C GLU A 449 5.05 -12.65 8.21
N TYR A 450 5.91 -13.26 7.39
CA TYR A 450 5.58 -13.69 6.04
C TYR A 450 5.83 -15.18 5.88
N LEU A 451 4.79 -15.91 5.46
CA LEU A 451 4.86 -17.29 5.02
C LEU A 451 4.82 -17.30 3.48
N PRO A 452 5.94 -17.55 2.80
CA PRO A 452 5.98 -17.60 1.34
C PRO A 452 5.34 -18.89 0.81
N GLY A 453 4.50 -18.74 -0.21
CA GLY A 453 4.04 -19.84 -1.05
C GLY A 453 5.04 -20.19 -2.17
N PRO A 454 4.74 -21.20 -2.99
CA PRO A 454 5.65 -21.71 -4.02
C PRO A 454 6.01 -20.68 -5.10
N ASP A 455 5.07 -19.78 -5.42
CA ASP A 455 5.25 -18.75 -6.46
C ASP A 455 6.41 -17.78 -6.18
N VAL A 456 6.69 -17.54 -4.90
CA VAL A 456 7.67 -16.55 -4.42
C VAL A 456 8.88 -17.21 -3.75
N ASP A 457 9.10 -18.51 -3.96
CA ASP A 457 10.31 -19.17 -3.47
C ASP A 457 11.57 -18.55 -4.10
N GLY A 458 12.56 -18.25 -3.27
CA GLY A 458 13.79 -17.57 -3.66
C GLY A 458 13.66 -16.09 -3.96
N PHE A 459 12.46 -15.49 -3.81
CA PHE A 459 12.28 -14.05 -3.91
C PHE A 459 12.95 -13.34 -2.72
N GLN A 460 13.21 -12.06 -2.89
CA GLN A 460 13.71 -11.19 -1.84
C GLN A 460 12.55 -10.42 -1.20
N ALA A 461 12.57 -10.23 0.12
CA ALA A 461 11.51 -9.52 0.83
C ALA A 461 12.02 -8.70 2.01
N ALA A 462 11.33 -7.58 2.28
CA ALA A 462 11.55 -6.76 3.46
C ALA A 462 10.36 -5.82 3.71
N PRO A 463 10.01 -5.51 4.97
CA PRO A 463 9.38 -4.24 5.30
C PRO A 463 10.32 -3.12 4.84
N ASN A 464 9.83 -2.24 3.98
CA ASN A 464 10.55 -1.05 3.57
C ASN A 464 9.99 0.17 4.32
N TRP A 465 10.87 1.06 4.76
CA TRP A 465 10.53 2.28 5.51
C TRP A 465 11.02 3.51 4.76
N MET A 466 10.10 4.41 4.43
CA MET A 466 10.37 5.63 3.65
C MET A 466 10.56 6.83 4.59
N LEU A 467 11.80 7.23 4.78
CA LEU A 467 12.21 8.27 5.72
C LEU A 467 12.83 9.47 4.99
N ASN A 468 12.99 10.61 5.67
CA ASN A 468 13.74 11.74 5.12
C ASN A 468 15.23 11.40 4.95
N ASP A 469 15.84 11.92 3.88
CA ASP A 469 17.24 11.68 3.49
C ASP A 469 18.21 12.73 4.10
N GLU A 470 18.09 12.93 5.41
CA GLU A 470 18.94 13.84 6.20
C GLU A 470 19.43 13.17 7.50
N GLY A 471 19.51 11.84 7.47
CA GLY A 471 19.96 10.98 8.57
C GLY A 471 21.45 10.66 8.56
N ASP A 472 21.94 10.04 9.63
CA ASP A 472 23.23 9.34 9.64
C ASP A 472 23.15 8.15 8.67
N SER A 473 23.74 8.34 7.49
CA SER A 473 23.77 7.37 6.37
C SER A 473 25.16 6.81 6.11
N GLU A 474 26.14 7.09 6.98
CA GLU A 474 27.55 6.76 6.74
C GLU A 474 27.83 5.24 6.78
N ASP A 475 26.88 4.43 7.26
CA ASP A 475 27.00 2.98 7.36
C ASP A 475 25.71 2.28 6.88
N ALA A 476 25.63 2.00 5.58
CA ALA A 476 24.47 1.34 4.96
C ALA A 476 24.27 -0.12 5.42
N GLU A 477 25.30 -0.75 6.01
CA GLU A 477 25.22 -2.11 6.58
C GLU A 477 24.58 -2.11 7.98
N ARG A 478 24.27 -0.93 8.52
CA ARG A 478 23.71 -0.76 9.84
C ARG A 478 22.23 -1.11 9.90
N HIS A 479 21.86 -1.86 10.93
CA HIS A 479 20.48 -2.23 11.23
C HIS A 479 19.64 -1.10 11.83
N TRP A 480 20.08 0.16 11.77
CA TRP A 480 19.30 1.31 12.19
C TRP A 480 19.64 2.56 11.38
N TYR A 481 18.67 3.48 11.29
CA TYR A 481 18.77 4.75 10.59
C TYR A 481 17.95 5.82 11.33
N ASP A 482 18.38 7.07 11.30
CA ASP A 482 17.59 8.18 11.85
C ASP A 482 17.16 9.16 10.77
N ALA A 483 16.08 9.89 11.00
CA ALA A 483 15.60 10.90 10.05
C ALA A 483 14.86 12.03 10.77
N PRO A 484 14.90 13.27 10.25
CA PRO A 484 14.03 14.32 10.75
C PRO A 484 12.57 14.03 10.42
N ALA A 485 11.65 14.56 11.23
CA ALA A 485 10.22 14.48 10.91
C ALA A 485 9.90 15.28 9.63
N MET A 486 8.94 14.79 8.84
CA MET A 486 8.45 15.42 7.61
C MET A 486 7.71 16.74 7.87
N SER A 487 7.08 16.88 9.02
CA SER A 487 6.32 18.09 9.39
C SER A 487 6.21 18.21 10.91
N HIS A 488 6.01 19.43 11.38
CA HIS A 488 5.92 19.77 12.80
C HIS A 488 4.73 20.71 13.03
N ALA A 489 4.01 20.50 14.11
CA ALA A 489 2.90 21.36 14.53
C ALA A 489 3.44 22.74 14.91
N TRP A 490 2.63 23.78 14.69
CA TRP A 490 3.03 25.16 14.95
C TRP A 490 3.43 25.43 16.41
N TRP A 491 2.88 24.66 17.35
CA TRP A 491 3.11 24.82 18.79
C TRP A 491 4.33 24.05 19.29
N GLN A 492 4.98 23.28 18.43
CA GLN A 492 6.12 22.48 18.81
C GLN A 492 7.35 23.37 19.03
N THR A 493 7.92 23.30 20.23
CA THR A 493 9.07 24.12 20.63
C THR A 493 10.43 23.52 20.28
N LYS A 494 10.47 22.21 19.99
CA LYS A 494 11.69 21.50 19.57
C LYS A 494 11.38 20.60 18.39
N ARG A 495 12.19 20.71 17.34
CA ARG A 495 12.13 19.78 16.20
C ARG A 495 12.38 18.35 16.66
N LYS A 496 11.75 17.42 15.96
CA LYS A 496 11.81 15.98 16.23
C LYS A 496 12.49 15.23 15.10
N ARG A 497 13.12 14.14 15.49
CA ARG A 497 13.67 13.08 14.63
C ARG A 497 13.07 11.74 15.05
N VAL A 498 13.19 10.73 14.20
CA VAL A 498 12.83 9.34 14.50
C VAL A 498 14.03 8.45 14.23
N LEU A 499 14.27 7.47 15.09
CA LEU A 499 15.22 6.40 14.84
C LEU A 499 14.44 5.14 14.48
N LEU A 500 14.66 4.62 13.28
CA LEU A 500 14.28 3.27 12.87
C LEU A 500 15.38 2.30 13.32
N TYR A 501 15.03 1.34 14.16
CA TYR A 501 15.90 0.24 14.57
C TYR A 501 15.28 -1.08 14.10
N MET A 502 16.00 -1.85 13.30
CA MET A 502 15.60 -3.16 12.81
C MET A 502 16.34 -4.24 13.59
N HIS A 503 15.66 -5.33 13.93
CA HIS A 503 16.28 -6.43 14.67
C HIS A 503 17.48 -7.00 13.87
N PRO A 504 18.70 -7.01 14.46
CA PRO A 504 19.86 -7.56 13.77
C PRO A 504 19.77 -9.08 13.72
N ASP A 505 19.69 -9.63 12.51
CA ASP A 505 19.71 -11.06 12.22
C ASP A 505 20.69 -11.32 11.07
N ARG A 506 21.56 -12.32 11.21
CA ARG A 506 22.59 -12.66 10.20
C ARG A 506 22.02 -13.10 8.85
N ARG A 507 20.72 -13.41 8.79
CA ARG A 507 20.00 -13.74 7.57
C ARG A 507 19.48 -12.51 6.82
N LEU A 508 19.55 -11.34 7.45
CA LEU A 508 19.11 -10.09 6.86
C LEU A 508 20.30 -9.33 6.27
N GLU A 509 20.08 -8.78 5.09
CA GLU A 509 20.96 -7.82 4.44
C GLU A 509 20.33 -6.44 4.60
N PHE A 510 21.00 -5.57 5.35
CA PHE A 510 20.54 -4.19 5.55
C PHE A 510 20.95 -3.32 4.39
N GLY A 511 20.08 -2.39 4.02
CA GLY A 511 20.34 -1.50 2.91
C GLY A 511 19.50 -0.24 2.96
N GLN A 512 19.98 0.75 2.21
CA GLN A 512 19.40 2.07 2.09
C GLN A 512 19.49 2.55 0.65
N VAL A 513 18.40 3.08 0.11
CA VAL A 513 18.35 3.58 -1.27
C VAL A 513 17.63 4.93 -1.27
N ALA A 514 18.32 5.98 -1.71
CA ALA A 514 17.74 7.30 -1.90
C ALA A 514 16.78 7.30 -3.09
N HIS A 515 15.67 8.03 -3.02
CA HIS A 515 14.81 8.28 -4.17
C HIS A 515 14.40 9.75 -4.30
N ARG A 516 14.18 10.15 -5.57
CA ARG A 516 14.04 11.56 -5.94
C ARG A 516 12.66 12.15 -5.66
N ALA A 517 11.64 11.32 -5.45
CA ALA A 517 10.29 11.77 -5.11
C ALA A 517 9.39 10.62 -4.62
N SER A 518 8.51 10.94 -3.68
CA SER A 518 7.21 10.28 -3.50
C SER A 518 6.14 11.14 -4.16
N GLN A 519 5.18 10.53 -4.88
CA GLN A 519 4.11 11.29 -5.56
C GLN A 519 3.19 12.02 -4.58
N ASP A 520 3.02 11.44 -3.40
CA ASP A 520 2.18 11.96 -2.33
C ASP A 520 2.80 13.18 -1.66
N LEU A 521 4.12 13.17 -1.59
CA LEU A 521 4.88 14.08 -0.75
C LEU A 521 5.60 15.16 -1.55
N GLY A 522 5.92 14.90 -2.82
CA GLY A 522 6.68 15.77 -3.71
C GLY A 522 7.99 16.29 -3.10
N TYR A 523 8.55 15.59 -2.10
CA TYR A 523 9.83 15.92 -1.48
C TYR A 523 10.97 15.35 -2.33
N ALA A 524 11.97 16.18 -2.60
CA ALA A 524 13.32 15.70 -2.87
C ALA A 524 13.96 15.31 -1.53
N GLY A 525 14.83 14.30 -1.52
CA GLY A 525 15.54 13.89 -0.29
C GLY A 525 14.72 12.94 0.59
N LEU A 526 14.28 11.83 0.02
CA LEU A 526 13.70 10.71 0.76
C LEU A 526 14.56 9.46 0.57
N ARG A 527 14.51 8.52 1.52
CA ARG A 527 15.31 7.30 1.55
C ARG A 527 14.48 6.12 2.03
N SER A 528 14.57 5.02 1.28
CA SER A 528 14.04 3.72 1.66
C SER A 528 15.08 2.95 2.46
N THR A 529 14.70 2.44 3.64
CA THR A 529 15.56 1.66 4.54
C THR A 529 14.91 0.32 4.84
N PHE A 530 15.69 -0.76 4.76
CA PHE A 530 15.16 -2.13 4.86
C PHE A 530 16.19 -3.13 5.41
N GLY A 531 15.68 -4.26 5.92
CA GLY A 531 16.45 -5.46 6.24
C GLY A 531 15.92 -6.64 5.41
N ARG A 532 16.57 -6.93 4.29
CA ARG A 532 16.11 -7.86 3.26
C ARG A 532 16.47 -9.30 3.58
N ALA A 533 15.52 -10.21 3.36
CA ALA A 533 15.73 -11.65 3.46
C ALA A 533 15.42 -12.35 2.14
N ILE A 534 16.02 -13.52 1.93
CA ILE A 534 15.64 -14.44 0.84
C ILE A 534 14.59 -15.41 1.35
N LEU A 535 13.44 -15.43 0.67
CA LEU A 535 12.29 -16.25 0.99
C LEU A 535 12.52 -17.71 0.63
N ARG A 536 11.90 -18.60 1.42
CA ARG A 536 11.93 -20.05 1.22
C ARG A 536 10.54 -20.61 1.46
N GLU A 537 9.96 -21.26 0.44
CA GLU A 537 8.61 -21.84 0.52
C GLU A 537 8.38 -22.58 1.85
N GLY A 538 7.23 -22.31 2.47
CA GLY A 538 6.82 -22.98 3.71
C GLY A 538 7.62 -22.59 4.97
N LYS A 539 8.65 -21.74 4.85
CA LYS A 539 9.45 -21.27 5.98
C LYS A 539 9.11 -19.82 6.29
N LYS A 540 8.53 -19.60 7.47
CA LYS A 540 8.22 -18.26 7.97
C LYS A 540 9.48 -17.40 8.08
N GLN A 541 9.39 -16.18 7.55
CA GLN A 541 10.33 -15.10 7.80
C GLN A 541 9.65 -14.07 8.70
N VAL A 542 10.35 -13.63 9.75
CA VAL A 542 9.83 -12.66 10.71
C VAL A 542 10.79 -11.48 10.81
N TRP A 543 10.24 -10.27 10.81
CA TRP A 543 10.97 -9.02 11.02
C TRP A 543 10.43 -8.32 12.26
N LEU A 544 11.31 -7.57 12.91
CA LEU A 544 10.98 -6.71 14.04
C LEU A 544 11.63 -5.36 13.83
N ALA A 545 10.83 -4.29 13.88
CA ALA A 545 11.28 -2.91 13.78
C ALA A 545 10.76 -2.09 14.97
N VAL A 546 11.55 -1.13 15.39
CA VAL A 546 11.23 -0.15 16.44
C VAL A 546 11.46 1.24 15.85
N LEU A 547 10.43 2.07 15.82
CA LEU A 547 10.56 3.49 15.51
C LEU A 547 10.44 4.28 16.81
N ARG A 548 11.51 5.00 17.14
CA ARG A 548 11.66 5.78 18.37
C ARG A 548 11.80 7.26 18.05
N PRO A 549 10.77 8.09 18.30
CA PRO A 549 10.89 9.53 18.22
C PRO A 549 11.87 10.07 19.28
N PHE A 550 12.60 11.13 18.93
CA PHE A 550 13.48 11.85 19.85
C PHE A 550 13.61 13.33 19.46
N ASN A 551 14.09 14.15 20.39
CA ASN A 551 14.34 15.58 20.12
C ASN A 551 15.62 15.75 19.30
N GLU A 552 15.58 16.66 18.34
CA GLU A 552 16.78 17.08 17.63
C GLU A 552 17.85 17.62 18.60
N GLY A 553 19.12 17.37 18.27
CA GLY A 553 20.28 17.64 19.12
C GLY A 553 20.77 16.45 19.96
N VAL A 554 19.97 15.39 20.10
CA VAL A 554 20.45 14.12 20.68
C VAL A 554 21.12 13.28 19.60
N HIS A 555 22.32 12.75 19.87
CA HIS A 555 23.04 11.93 18.92
C HIS A 555 22.31 10.58 18.66
N PRO A 556 22.05 10.18 17.40
CA PRO A 556 21.30 8.96 17.08
C PRO A 556 21.89 7.67 17.68
N ARG A 557 23.22 7.53 17.71
CA ARG A 557 23.92 6.40 18.38
C ARG A 557 23.50 6.23 19.85
N THR A 558 23.32 7.32 20.59
CA THR A 558 22.87 7.28 21.99
C THR A 558 21.42 6.80 22.10
N VAL A 559 20.58 7.17 21.14
CA VAL A 559 19.19 6.70 21.04
C VAL A 559 19.17 5.19 20.71
N ALA A 560 19.96 4.75 19.73
CA ALA A 560 20.06 3.35 19.33
C ALA A 560 20.60 2.44 20.43
N ALA A 561 21.55 2.91 21.24
CA ALA A 561 22.11 2.15 22.36
C ALA A 561 21.08 1.82 23.46
N LEU A 562 19.96 2.54 23.52
CA LEU A 562 18.87 2.27 24.46
C LEU A 562 17.89 1.20 23.95
N ILE A 563 18.06 0.72 22.71
CA ILE A 563 17.16 -0.24 22.08
C ILE A 563 17.85 -1.60 22.03
N ASN A 564 17.20 -2.59 22.64
CA ASN A 564 17.59 -3.98 22.55
C ASN A 564 16.40 -4.82 22.09
N THR A 565 16.59 -5.66 21.07
CA THR A 565 15.52 -6.47 20.49
C THR A 565 15.86 -7.96 20.59
N LYS A 566 14.83 -8.78 20.78
CA LYS A 566 14.93 -10.24 20.75
C LYS A 566 13.80 -10.81 19.92
N LEU A 567 14.14 -11.75 19.06
CA LEU A 567 13.19 -12.55 18.29
C LEU A 567 13.52 -14.03 18.51
N ASN A 568 12.57 -14.81 19.04
CA ASN A 568 12.80 -16.24 19.27
C ASN A 568 12.36 -17.09 18.06
N LYS A 569 12.67 -18.39 18.11
CA LYS A 569 12.33 -19.34 17.03
C LYS A 569 10.82 -19.50 16.79
N ASN A 570 10.00 -19.24 17.81
CA ASN A 570 8.54 -19.30 17.70
C ASN A 570 7.96 -17.99 17.14
N GLY A 571 8.81 -16.98 16.91
CA GLY A 571 8.41 -15.66 16.42
C GLY A 571 7.95 -14.69 17.50
N LEU A 572 8.13 -14.98 18.80
CA LEU A 572 7.91 -13.99 19.87
C LEU A 572 8.92 -12.85 19.71
N ALA A 573 8.39 -11.63 19.61
CA ALA A 573 9.17 -10.41 19.53
C ALA A 573 9.19 -9.70 20.89
N ARG A 574 10.36 -9.22 21.30
CA ARG A 574 10.53 -8.35 22.46
C ARG A 574 11.43 -7.18 22.10
N ALA A 575 11.01 -5.97 22.42
CA ALA A 575 11.80 -4.74 22.29
C ALA A 575 11.90 -4.04 23.64
N THR A 576 13.10 -3.93 24.18
CA THR A 576 13.40 -3.10 25.35
C THR A 576 13.94 -1.75 24.86
N ILE A 577 13.31 -0.66 25.28
CA ILE A 577 13.57 0.71 24.86
C ILE A 577 13.73 1.56 26.13
N GLY A 578 14.97 1.79 26.56
CA GLY A 578 15.25 2.40 27.87
C GLY A 578 14.69 1.53 29.00
N SER A 579 13.78 2.08 29.82
CA SER A 579 13.13 1.38 30.94
C SER A 579 11.85 0.62 30.54
N MET A 580 11.41 0.75 29.29
CA MET A 580 10.18 0.14 28.80
C MET A 580 10.49 -1.16 28.04
N THR A 581 9.63 -2.17 28.16
CA THR A 581 9.68 -3.40 27.36
C THR A 581 8.34 -3.66 26.70
N VAL A 582 8.35 -3.84 25.39
CA VAL A 582 7.20 -4.27 24.58
C VAL A 582 7.40 -5.72 24.19
N SER A 583 6.39 -6.56 24.40
CA SER A 583 6.36 -7.95 23.89
C SER A 583 5.18 -8.15 22.95
N ILE A 584 5.38 -8.85 21.84
CA ILE A 584 4.34 -9.22 20.88
C ILE A 584 4.48 -10.72 20.57
N ASN A 585 3.47 -11.49 20.94
CA ASN A 585 3.37 -12.92 20.65
C ASN A 585 2.81 -13.18 19.24
N PRO A 586 3.13 -14.32 18.62
CA PRO A 586 2.63 -14.67 17.29
C PRO A 586 1.09 -14.72 17.16
N ASP A 587 0.38 -15.03 18.25
CA ASP A 587 -1.09 -15.06 18.32
C ASP A 587 -1.73 -13.67 18.50
N GLY A 588 -0.92 -12.64 18.72
CA GLY A 588 -1.37 -11.26 18.91
C GLY A 588 -1.46 -10.82 20.36
N ASP A 589 -1.09 -11.66 21.32
CA ASP A 589 -1.00 -11.23 22.71
C ASP A 589 0.20 -10.30 22.92
N TRP A 590 -0.03 -9.19 23.59
CA TRP A 590 0.94 -8.11 23.69
C TRP A 590 0.98 -7.53 25.11
N THR A 591 2.14 -7.00 25.49
CA THR A 591 2.32 -6.28 26.75
C THR A 591 3.26 -5.10 26.59
N VAL A 592 3.04 -4.08 27.41
CA VAL A 592 3.95 -2.94 27.59
C VAL A 592 4.25 -2.82 29.09
N ASP A 593 5.49 -3.11 29.46
CA ASP A 593 5.96 -3.04 30.84
C ASP A 593 6.86 -1.81 31.00
N ARG A 594 6.50 -0.91 31.92
CA ARG A 594 7.30 0.26 32.30
C ARG A 594 7.95 -0.01 33.66
N ARG A 595 9.28 0.11 33.74
CA ARG A 595 10.04 -0.08 34.99
C ARG A 595 10.54 1.24 35.57
#